data_AF-A0A958GAG6-F1
#
_entry.id   AF-A0A958GAG6-F1
#
_cell.length_a   1.000
_cell.length_b   1.000
_cell.length_c   1.000
_cell.angle_alpha   90.00
_cell.angle_beta   90.00
_cell.angle_gamma   90.00
#
_symmetry.space_group_name_H-M   'P 1'
#
loop_
_entity.id
_entity.type
_entity.pdbx_description
1 polymer ?
#
loop_
_entity_poly.entity_id
_entity_poly.type
_entity_poly.pdbx_seq_one_letter_code
_entity_poly.pdbx_strand_id
1 'polypeptide(L)'
;AEAAAGFARLKDGLKNPRAAREIDWRLALLEYSHLGREAQALERLSAVVRYYLNDSLQTATAAVDTMSETYFNSFGTMCHNQGVQALKDKKLRRALAYFTQSTEVPWPQQAKSYLEIARLSVNNPAKAVDAAGKALAAPQQLDGREQQDALRVMVGGLKRLGRFDEAKEYYRRYRQQVQEKESQSE
;
A
#
# COMPACT_ATOMS: atom_id res chain seq x y z
N ALA A 1 -26.89 -5.11 6.61
CA ALA A 1 -27.32 -5.73 5.33
C ALA A 1 -28.32 -4.85 4.57
N GLU A 2 -29.35 -4.31 5.23
CA GLU A 2 -30.35 -3.45 4.58
C GLU A 2 -29.77 -2.17 3.94
N ALA A 3 -28.81 -1.51 4.61
CA ALA A 3 -28.12 -0.36 4.04
C ALA A 3 -27.41 -0.68 2.71
N ALA A 4 -26.76 -1.84 2.61
CA ALA A 4 -26.08 -2.27 1.37
C ALA A 4 -27.09 -2.53 0.25
N ALA A 5 -28.25 -3.13 0.55
CA ALA A 5 -29.33 -3.31 -0.42
C ALA A 5 -29.93 -1.97 -0.87
N GLY A 6 -30.05 -1.00 0.04
CA GLY A 6 -30.47 0.37 -0.29
C GLY A 6 -29.52 1.06 -1.27
N PHE A 7 -28.20 0.96 -1.03
CA PHE A 7 -27.19 1.50 -1.95
C PHE A 7 -27.23 0.82 -3.32
N ALA A 8 -27.38 -0.49 -3.38
CA ALA A 8 -27.50 -1.22 -4.63
C ALA A 8 -28.71 -0.73 -5.47
N ARG A 9 -29.88 -0.59 -4.84
CA ARG A 9 -31.08 -0.06 -5.52
C ARG A 9 -30.91 1.40 -5.97
N LEU A 10 -30.27 2.22 -5.16
CA LEU A 10 -30.02 3.62 -5.50
C LEU A 10 -29.10 3.73 -6.73
N LYS A 11 -28.09 2.86 -6.83
CA LYS A 11 -27.16 2.83 -7.96
C LYS A 11 -27.88 2.65 -9.30
N ASP A 12 -28.87 1.76 -9.37
CA ASP A 12 -29.60 1.45 -10.60
C ASP A 12 -30.39 2.67 -11.14
N GLY A 13 -30.73 3.62 -10.28
CA GLY A 13 -31.43 4.86 -10.65
C GLY A 13 -30.51 6.02 -11.05
N LEU A 14 -29.19 5.90 -10.87
CA LEU A 14 -28.27 7.01 -11.09
C LEU A 14 -27.82 7.12 -12.56
N LYS A 15 -28.10 8.27 -13.17
CA LYS A 15 -27.60 8.61 -14.51
C LYS A 15 -26.19 9.23 -14.51
N ASN A 16 -25.73 9.73 -13.36
CA ASN A 16 -24.43 10.37 -13.23
C ASN A 16 -23.36 9.32 -12.86
N PRO A 17 -22.34 9.09 -13.71
CA PRO A 17 -21.28 8.12 -13.46
C PRO A 17 -20.51 8.39 -12.16
N ARG A 18 -20.27 9.67 -11.82
CA ARG A 18 -19.55 10.06 -10.59
C ARG A 18 -20.32 9.66 -9.34
N ALA A 19 -21.63 9.92 -9.33
CA ALA A 19 -22.49 9.53 -8.21
C ALA A 19 -22.59 7.99 -8.08
N ALA A 20 -22.67 7.27 -9.19
CA ALA A 20 -22.69 5.81 -9.17
C ALA A 20 -21.39 5.22 -8.59
N ARG A 21 -20.24 5.83 -8.89
CA ARG A 21 -18.94 5.43 -8.33
C ARG A 21 -18.80 5.75 -6.84
N GLU A 22 -19.33 6.88 -6.40
CA GLU A 22 -19.37 7.21 -4.97
C GLU A 22 -20.20 6.16 -4.19
N ILE A 23 -21.34 5.74 -4.75
CA ILE A 23 -22.13 4.64 -4.17
C ILE A 23 -21.32 3.35 -4.14
N ASP A 24 -20.62 3.00 -5.22
CA ASP A 24 -19.78 1.81 -5.25
C ASP A 24 -18.69 1.87 -4.15
N TRP A 25 -18.06 3.03 -3.94
CA TRP A 25 -17.10 3.20 -2.85
C TRP A 25 -17.75 3.02 -1.48
N ARG A 26 -18.88 3.68 -1.20
CA ARG A 26 -19.60 3.55 0.10
C ARG A 26 -20.06 2.12 0.34
N LEU A 27 -20.53 1.44 -0.69
CA LEU A 27 -20.93 0.04 -0.62
C LEU A 27 -19.73 -0.87 -0.33
N ALA A 28 -18.58 -0.63 -0.96
CA ALA A 28 -17.34 -1.36 -0.68
C ALA A 28 -16.90 -1.17 0.79
N LEU A 29 -16.99 0.05 1.32
CA LEU A 29 -16.70 0.30 2.74
C LEU A 29 -17.57 -0.56 3.65
N LEU A 30 -18.89 -0.55 3.44
CA LEU A 30 -19.83 -1.36 4.22
C LEU A 30 -19.58 -2.86 4.08
N GLU A 31 -19.32 -3.34 2.86
CA GLU A 31 -19.00 -4.73 2.56
C GLU A 31 -17.74 -5.19 3.32
N TYR A 32 -16.72 -4.33 3.37
CA TYR A 32 -15.45 -4.61 4.05
C TYR A 32 -15.56 -4.56 5.56
N SER A 33 -16.09 -3.47 6.14
CA SER A 33 -16.02 -3.23 7.58
C SER A 33 -17.13 -3.93 8.38
N HIS A 34 -18.28 -4.20 7.78
CA HIS A 34 -19.46 -4.65 8.53
C HIS A 34 -20.07 -5.97 8.02
N LEU A 35 -19.83 -6.36 6.78
CA LEU A 35 -20.47 -7.56 6.21
C LEU A 35 -19.52 -8.75 6.04
N GLY A 36 -18.21 -8.58 6.32
CA GLY A 36 -17.21 -9.65 6.14
C GLY A 36 -17.11 -10.11 4.68
N ARG A 37 -17.32 -9.19 3.73
CA ARG A 37 -17.25 -9.47 2.28
C ARG A 37 -16.04 -8.78 1.68
N GLU A 38 -14.86 -9.01 2.24
CA GLU A 38 -13.67 -8.22 1.94
C GLU A 38 -13.20 -8.41 0.49
N ALA A 39 -13.33 -9.62 -0.06
CA ALA A 39 -12.99 -9.88 -1.46
C ALA A 39 -13.88 -9.09 -2.44
N GLN A 40 -15.20 -9.08 -2.19
CA GLN A 40 -16.17 -8.35 -3.00
C GLN A 40 -15.95 -6.82 -2.88
N ALA A 41 -15.71 -6.35 -1.66
CA ALA A 41 -15.40 -4.95 -1.40
C ALA A 41 -14.15 -4.48 -2.17
N LEU A 42 -13.07 -5.27 -2.14
CA LEU A 42 -11.84 -4.95 -2.85
C LEU A 42 -12.01 -4.97 -4.37
N GLU A 43 -12.77 -5.93 -4.91
CA GLU A 43 -13.06 -5.98 -6.34
C GLU A 43 -13.85 -4.74 -6.79
N ARG A 44 -14.90 -4.38 -6.05
CA ARG A 44 -15.71 -3.18 -6.30
C ARG A 44 -14.85 -1.92 -6.23
N LEU A 45 -14.05 -1.79 -5.18
CA LEU A 45 -13.21 -0.62 -4.96
C LEU A 45 -12.09 -0.52 -6.00
N SER A 46 -11.52 -1.66 -6.44
CA SER A 46 -10.55 -1.70 -7.53
C SER A 46 -11.12 -1.14 -8.83
N ALA A 47 -12.39 -1.45 -9.15
CA ALA A 47 -13.05 -0.90 -10.32
C ALA A 47 -13.23 0.64 -10.24
N VAL A 48 -13.54 1.18 -9.05
CA VAL A 48 -13.61 2.62 -8.82
C VAL A 48 -12.23 3.26 -8.99
N VAL A 49 -11.21 2.70 -8.34
CA VAL A 49 -9.84 3.23 -8.38
C VAL A 49 -9.26 3.22 -9.78
N ARG A 50 -9.42 2.12 -10.54
CA ARG A 50 -8.91 2.01 -11.92
C ARG A 50 -9.50 3.08 -12.84
N TYR A 51 -10.77 3.43 -12.64
CA TYR A 51 -11.40 4.50 -13.39
C TYR A 51 -10.66 5.83 -13.17
N TYR A 52 -10.44 6.22 -11.90
CA TYR A 52 -9.77 7.48 -11.57
C TYR A 52 -8.27 7.49 -11.89
N LEU A 53 -7.58 6.34 -11.78
CA LEU A 53 -6.20 6.22 -12.24
C LEU A 53 -6.10 6.49 -13.75
N ASN A 54 -6.96 5.85 -14.55
CA ASN A 54 -6.94 6.02 -16.00
C ASN A 54 -7.36 7.44 -16.42
N ASP A 55 -8.35 8.01 -15.74
CA ASP A 55 -8.80 9.39 -15.97
C ASP A 55 -7.65 10.38 -15.66
N SER A 56 -7.00 10.24 -14.49
CA SER A 56 -5.86 11.09 -14.11
C SER A 56 -4.69 11.07 -15.10
N LEU A 57 -4.48 9.96 -15.81
CA LEU A 57 -3.45 9.81 -16.83
C LEU A 57 -3.82 10.48 -18.16
N GLN A 58 -5.13 10.62 -18.45
CA GLN A 58 -5.63 11.24 -19.68
C GLN A 58 -5.80 12.75 -19.54
N THR A 59 -6.18 13.23 -18.35
CA THR A 59 -6.39 14.65 -18.04
C THR A 59 -5.23 15.16 -17.17
N ALA A 60 -4.03 15.26 -17.74
CA ALA A 60 -2.78 15.69 -17.08
C ALA A 60 -2.81 17.09 -16.41
N THR A 61 -3.95 17.78 -16.40
CA THR A 61 -4.18 19.10 -15.82
C THR A 61 -5.31 19.15 -14.79
N ALA A 62 -6.03 18.05 -14.56
CA ALA A 62 -7.02 17.99 -13.49
C ALA A 62 -6.29 17.70 -12.17
N ALA A 63 -6.22 18.69 -11.28
CA ALA A 63 -5.83 18.49 -9.89
C ALA A 63 -6.53 17.22 -9.36
N VAL A 64 -5.76 16.35 -8.70
CA VAL A 64 -6.30 15.14 -8.08
C VAL A 64 -7.47 15.57 -7.20
N ASP A 65 -8.68 15.24 -7.64
CA ASP A 65 -9.90 15.61 -6.94
C ASP A 65 -9.84 14.96 -5.55
N THR A 66 -10.19 15.70 -4.50
CA THR A 66 -10.15 15.24 -3.10
C THR A 66 -10.91 13.91 -2.91
N MET A 67 -11.91 13.65 -3.76
CA MET A 67 -12.60 12.35 -3.81
C MET A 67 -11.73 11.21 -4.30
N SER A 68 -10.92 11.41 -5.34
CA SER A 68 -10.01 10.38 -5.86
C SER A 68 -8.94 9.99 -4.85
N GLU A 69 -8.39 10.94 -4.09
CA GLU A 69 -7.49 10.66 -2.97
C GLU A 69 -8.17 9.79 -1.91
N THR A 70 -9.43 10.09 -1.58
CA THR A 70 -10.21 9.31 -0.61
C THR A 70 -10.38 7.86 -1.06
N TYR A 71 -10.62 7.64 -2.35
CA TYR A 71 -10.74 6.29 -2.93
C TYR A 71 -9.41 5.54 -2.88
N PHE A 72 -8.30 6.20 -3.26
CA PHE A 72 -6.96 5.61 -3.19
C PHE A 72 -6.57 5.26 -1.75
N ASN A 73 -6.85 6.16 -0.79
CA ASN A 73 -6.58 5.94 0.62
C ASN A 73 -7.34 4.73 1.16
N SER A 74 -8.63 4.63 0.82
CA SER A 74 -9.48 3.50 1.22
C SER A 74 -8.94 2.19 0.64
N PHE A 75 -8.65 2.16 -0.67
CA PHE A 75 -8.18 0.97 -1.36
C PHE A 75 -6.81 0.52 -0.88
N GLY A 76 -5.85 1.43 -0.83
CA GLY A 76 -4.48 1.19 -0.38
C GLY A 76 -4.46 0.61 1.04
N THR A 77 -5.26 1.19 1.95
CA THR A 77 -5.41 0.73 3.34
C THR A 77 -6.05 -0.66 3.40
N MET A 78 -7.14 -0.90 2.68
CA MET A 78 -7.82 -2.20 2.70
C MET A 78 -6.93 -3.32 2.16
N CYS A 79 -6.23 -3.07 1.05
CA CYS A 79 -5.25 -4.00 0.48
C CYS A 79 -4.11 -4.26 1.47
N HIS A 80 -3.55 -3.22 2.09
CA HIS A 80 -2.49 -3.38 3.10
C HIS A 80 -2.96 -4.27 4.26
N ASN A 81 -4.14 -3.99 4.82
CA ASN A 81 -4.71 -4.76 5.93
C ASN A 81 -4.97 -6.22 5.56
N GLN A 82 -5.46 -6.48 4.34
CA GLN A 82 -5.62 -7.85 3.84
C GLN A 82 -4.27 -8.56 3.64
N GLY A 83 -3.23 -7.81 3.24
CA GLY A 83 -1.86 -8.30 3.20
C GLY A 83 -1.36 -8.73 4.58
N VAL A 84 -1.54 -7.87 5.59
CA VAL A 84 -1.17 -8.16 6.99
C VAL A 84 -1.95 -9.36 7.54
N GLN A 85 -3.25 -9.46 7.25
CA GLN A 85 -4.03 -10.63 7.67
C GLN A 85 -3.54 -11.91 6.99
N ALA A 86 -3.24 -11.86 5.69
CA ALA A 86 -2.67 -12.99 4.99
C ALA A 86 -1.28 -13.39 5.53
N LEU A 87 -0.47 -12.45 6.02
CA LEU A 87 0.79 -12.74 6.73
C LEU A 87 0.53 -13.50 8.03
N LYS A 88 -0.45 -13.07 8.84
CA LYS A 88 -0.83 -13.77 10.09
C LYS A 88 -1.27 -15.21 9.81
N ASP A 89 -2.00 -15.40 8.72
CA ASP A 89 -2.42 -16.72 8.23
C ASP A 89 -1.28 -17.53 7.56
N LYS A 90 -0.06 -16.99 7.48
CA LYS A 90 1.09 -17.57 6.78
C LYS A 90 0.88 -17.80 5.27
N LYS A 91 -0.07 -17.09 4.65
CA LYS A 91 -0.39 -17.14 3.21
C LYS A 91 0.47 -16.15 2.43
N LEU A 92 1.79 -16.41 2.38
CA LEU A 92 2.79 -15.45 1.87
C LEU A 92 2.52 -14.95 0.45
N ARG A 93 2.10 -15.83 -0.48
CA ARG A 93 1.79 -15.44 -1.87
C ARG A 93 0.60 -14.48 -1.94
N ARG A 94 -0.42 -14.73 -1.12
CA ARG A 94 -1.61 -13.88 -1.03
C ARG A 94 -1.27 -12.54 -0.39
N ALA A 95 -0.45 -12.54 0.66
CA ALA A 95 0.05 -11.32 1.28
C ALA A 95 0.81 -10.45 0.27
N LEU A 96 1.75 -11.04 -0.47
CA LEU A 96 2.51 -10.34 -1.49
C LEU A 96 1.62 -9.72 -2.58
N ALA A 97 0.59 -10.44 -3.02
CA ALA A 97 -0.37 -9.94 -4.01
C ALA A 97 -1.12 -8.70 -3.49
N TYR A 98 -1.60 -8.74 -2.24
CA TYR A 98 -2.30 -7.59 -1.66
C TYR A 98 -1.38 -6.39 -1.40
N PHE A 99 -0.15 -6.61 -0.92
CA PHE A 99 0.78 -5.50 -0.78
C PHE A 99 1.14 -4.89 -2.13
N THR A 100 1.27 -5.72 -3.18
CA THR A 100 1.51 -5.23 -4.54
C THR A 100 0.34 -4.37 -5.02
N GLN A 101 -0.91 -4.82 -4.85
CA GLN A 101 -2.10 -4.02 -5.16
C GLN A 101 -2.17 -2.71 -4.37
N SER A 102 -1.80 -2.75 -3.09
CA SER A 102 -1.72 -1.55 -2.23
C SER A 102 -0.70 -0.53 -2.76
N THR A 103 0.34 -0.97 -3.47
CA THR A 103 1.34 -0.08 -4.07
C THR A 103 0.97 0.48 -5.45
N GLU A 104 -0.14 0.02 -6.06
CA GLU A 104 -0.59 0.51 -7.38
C GLU A 104 -1.21 1.92 -7.30
N VAL A 105 -1.60 2.38 -6.11
CA VAL A 105 -2.17 3.71 -5.88
C VAL A 105 -1.30 4.56 -4.96
N PRO A 106 -1.28 5.89 -5.14
CA PRO A 106 -0.66 6.78 -4.17
C PRO A 106 -1.56 6.91 -2.92
N TRP A 107 -1.06 6.51 -1.76
CA TRP A 107 -1.76 6.66 -0.47
C TRP A 107 -0.75 6.88 0.69
N PRO A 108 -1.17 7.45 1.83
CA PRO A 108 -0.26 7.94 2.88
C PRO A 108 0.70 6.92 3.52
N GLN A 109 0.42 5.62 3.50
CA GLN A 109 1.32 4.60 4.07
C GLN A 109 1.79 3.57 3.04
N GLN A 110 1.84 3.97 1.77
CA GLN A 110 2.31 3.12 0.67
C GLN A 110 3.72 2.54 0.92
N ALA A 111 4.61 3.30 1.58
CA ALA A 111 5.94 2.84 1.95
C ALA A 111 5.92 1.59 2.84
N LYS A 112 4.91 1.44 3.72
CA LYS A 112 4.77 0.24 4.56
C LYS A 112 4.49 -1.00 3.72
N SER A 113 3.63 -0.88 2.71
CA SER A 113 3.39 -1.97 1.76
C SER A 113 4.66 -2.32 0.97
N TYR A 114 5.46 -1.33 0.56
CA TYR A 114 6.76 -1.59 -0.07
C TYR A 114 7.74 -2.32 0.88
N LEU A 115 7.79 -1.93 2.15
CA LEU A 115 8.61 -2.62 3.15
C LEU A 115 8.19 -4.09 3.30
N GLU A 116 6.90 -4.38 3.37
CA GLU A 116 6.41 -5.77 3.44
C GLU A 116 6.73 -6.57 2.18
N ILE A 117 6.62 -5.96 0.99
CA ILE A 117 7.07 -6.58 -0.27
C ILE A 117 8.57 -6.90 -0.18
N ALA A 118 9.39 -5.97 0.33
CA ALA A 118 10.82 -6.16 0.46
C ALA A 118 11.16 -7.33 1.40
N ARG A 119 10.51 -7.41 2.57
CA ARG A 119 10.65 -8.51 3.53
C ARG A 119 10.24 -9.85 2.93
N LEU A 120 9.12 -9.91 2.20
CA LEU A 120 8.66 -11.14 1.54
C LEU A 120 9.55 -11.55 0.37
N SER A 121 10.27 -10.61 -0.23
CA SER A 121 11.08 -10.84 -1.43
C SER A 121 12.56 -11.09 -1.13
N VAL A 122 12.97 -11.32 0.12
CA VAL A 122 14.40 -11.49 0.50
C VAL A 122 15.16 -12.58 -0.28
N ASN A 123 14.44 -13.60 -0.80
CA ASN A 123 15.00 -14.65 -1.65
C ASN A 123 15.21 -14.22 -3.11
N ASN A 124 14.64 -13.09 -3.52
CA ASN A 124 14.91 -12.40 -4.76
C ASN A 124 15.55 -11.04 -4.44
N PRO A 125 16.90 -10.98 -4.31
CA PRO A 125 17.58 -9.80 -3.80
C PRO A 125 17.35 -8.54 -4.66
N ALA A 126 17.18 -8.69 -5.97
CA ALA A 126 16.85 -7.56 -6.86
C ALA A 126 15.49 -6.94 -6.50
N LYS A 127 14.46 -7.78 -6.33
CA LYS A 127 13.12 -7.31 -5.93
C LYS A 127 13.09 -6.75 -4.51
N ALA A 128 13.82 -7.36 -3.58
CA ALA A 128 13.94 -6.86 -2.22
C ALA A 128 14.58 -5.47 -2.16
N VAL A 129 15.65 -5.25 -2.93
CA VAL A 129 16.35 -3.96 -3.03
C VAL A 129 15.44 -2.89 -3.65
N ASP A 130 14.76 -3.20 -4.76
CA ASP A 130 13.82 -2.26 -5.41
C ASP A 130 12.71 -1.82 -4.44
N ALA A 131 12.05 -2.78 -3.79
CA ALA A 131 10.98 -2.50 -2.86
C ALA A 131 11.47 -1.74 -1.61
N ALA A 132 12.62 -2.12 -1.04
CA ALA A 132 13.21 -1.40 0.09
C ALA A 132 13.59 0.04 -0.30
N GLY A 133 14.09 0.25 -1.52
CA GLY A 133 14.41 1.58 -2.06
C GLY A 133 13.17 2.46 -2.16
N LYS A 134 12.07 1.92 -2.68
CA LYS A 134 10.78 2.62 -2.74
C LYS A 134 10.23 2.96 -1.35
N ALA A 135 10.39 2.05 -0.38
CA ALA A 135 10.01 2.33 1.01
C ALA A 135 10.86 3.48 1.61
N LEU A 136 12.18 3.45 1.39
CA LEU A 136 13.12 4.46 1.88
C LEU A 136 13.04 5.81 1.15
N ALA A 137 12.37 5.88 0.00
CA ALA A 137 12.09 7.14 -0.69
C ALA A 137 11.02 7.99 0.00
N ALA A 138 10.20 7.39 0.87
CA ALA A 138 9.17 8.07 1.67
C ALA A 138 9.31 7.73 3.17
N PRO A 139 10.46 8.05 3.80
CA PRO A 139 10.77 7.63 5.17
C PRO A 139 9.79 8.19 6.21
N GLN A 140 9.15 9.32 5.95
CA GLN A 140 8.11 9.92 6.81
C GLN A 140 6.85 9.04 6.96
N GLN A 141 6.66 8.07 6.05
CA GLN A 141 5.56 7.10 6.13
C GLN A 141 5.92 5.86 6.97
N LEU A 142 7.17 5.77 7.43
CA LEU A 142 7.73 4.66 8.18
C LEU A 142 8.14 5.14 9.57
N ASP A 143 7.83 4.35 10.60
CA ASP A 143 8.40 4.57 11.92
C ASP A 143 9.91 4.26 11.95
N GLY A 144 10.60 4.68 13.02
CA GLY A 144 12.05 4.51 13.10
C GLY A 144 12.51 3.05 13.14
N ARG A 145 11.65 2.08 13.45
CA ARG A 145 11.97 0.63 13.38
C ARG A 145 11.77 0.12 11.95
N GLU A 146 10.70 0.53 11.30
CA GLU A 146 10.40 0.23 9.91
C GLU A 146 11.50 0.75 8.97
N GLN A 147 12.01 1.96 9.21
CA GLN A 147 13.15 2.51 8.46
C GLN A 147 14.43 1.67 8.65
N GLN A 148 14.74 1.27 9.88
CA GLN A 148 15.88 0.41 10.19
C GLN A 148 15.75 -0.97 9.51
N ASP A 149 14.55 -1.54 9.48
CA ASP A 149 14.28 -2.80 8.80
C ASP A 149 14.42 -2.66 7.28
N ALA A 150 13.93 -1.56 6.69
CA ALA A 150 14.11 -1.27 5.27
C ALA A 150 15.60 -1.16 4.91
N LEU A 151 16.40 -0.45 5.72
CA LEU A 151 17.85 -0.35 5.55
C LEU A 151 18.54 -1.72 5.69
N ARG A 152 18.12 -2.56 6.63
CA ARG A 152 18.66 -3.91 6.80
C ARG A 152 18.39 -4.79 5.58
N VAL A 153 17.16 -4.78 5.06
CA VAL A 153 16.80 -5.51 3.84
C VAL A 153 17.61 -5.00 2.65
N MET A 154 17.74 -3.67 2.50
CA MET A 154 18.54 -3.03 1.46
C MET A 154 20.00 -3.49 1.48
N VAL A 155 20.67 -3.41 2.64
CA VAL A 155 22.07 -3.84 2.80
C VAL A 155 22.24 -5.33 2.51
N GLY A 156 21.35 -6.17 3.03
CA GLY A 156 21.38 -7.61 2.79
C GLY A 156 21.21 -7.95 1.31
N GLY A 157 20.24 -7.32 0.65
CA GLY A 157 19.97 -7.51 -0.78
C GLY A 157 21.13 -7.05 -1.66
N LEU A 158 21.69 -5.86 -1.41
CA LEU A 158 22.83 -5.33 -2.16
C LEU A 158 24.08 -6.22 -2.04
N LYS A 159 24.38 -6.74 -0.84
CA LYS A 159 25.47 -7.71 -0.65
C LYS A 159 25.27 -8.98 -1.47
N ARG A 160 24.05 -9.52 -1.52
CA ARG A 160 23.72 -10.71 -2.34
C ARG A 160 23.81 -10.45 -3.84
N LEU A 161 23.71 -9.19 -4.27
CA LEU A 161 23.92 -8.76 -5.65
C LEU A 161 25.38 -8.40 -5.96
N GLY A 162 26.30 -8.48 -4.99
CA GLY A 162 27.70 -8.05 -5.16
C GLY A 162 27.91 -6.53 -5.20
N ARG A 163 26.89 -5.73 -4.87
CA ARG A 163 26.93 -4.25 -4.88
C ARG A 163 27.42 -3.71 -3.53
N PHE A 164 28.67 -4.03 -3.18
CA PHE A 164 29.21 -3.80 -1.83
C PHE A 164 29.37 -2.33 -1.47
N ASP A 165 29.77 -1.48 -2.41
CA ASP A 165 29.97 -0.05 -2.15
C ASP A 165 28.66 0.64 -1.77
N GLU A 166 27.58 0.33 -2.48
CA GLU A 166 26.24 0.81 -2.14
C GLU A 166 25.76 0.23 -0.81
N ALA A 167 26.01 -1.06 -0.56
CA ALA A 167 25.67 -1.68 0.72
C ALA A 167 26.37 -0.99 1.90
N LYS A 168 27.62 -0.55 1.72
CA LYS A 168 28.39 0.19 2.74
C LYS A 168 27.76 1.54 3.04
N GLU A 169 27.27 2.25 2.03
CA GLU A 169 26.61 3.54 2.21
C GLU A 169 25.31 3.41 3.00
N TYR A 170 24.43 2.46 2.64
CA TYR A 170 23.21 2.19 3.39
C TYR A 170 23.49 1.67 4.82
N TYR A 171 24.58 0.93 5.01
CA TYR A 171 24.98 0.46 6.33
C TYR A 171 25.42 1.61 7.26
N ARG A 172 26.09 2.64 6.73
CA ARG A 172 26.41 3.84 7.51
C ARG A 172 25.16 4.55 8.01
N ARG A 173 24.16 4.73 7.14
CA ARG A 173 22.86 5.32 7.51
C ARG A 173 22.16 4.51 8.59
N TYR A 174 22.17 3.18 8.47
CA TYR A 174 21.64 2.28 9.51
C TYR A 174 22.34 2.50 10.85
N ARG A 175 23.67 2.60 10.87
CA ARG A 175 24.45 2.83 12.09
C ARG A 175 24.14 4.18 12.74
N GLN A 176 24.00 5.24 11.94
CA GLN A 176 23.62 6.57 12.44
C GLN A 176 22.26 6.53 13.15
N GLN A 177 21.25 5.91 12.53
CA GLN A 177 19.91 5.79 13.14
C GLN A 177 19.88 4.97 14.44
N VAL A 178 20.77 3.98 14.57
CA VAL A 178 20.87 3.19 15.81
C VAL A 178 21.50 4.02 16.92
N GLN A 179 22.58 4.74 16.61
CA GLN A 179 23.28 5.59 17.58
C GLN A 179 22.41 6.77 18.07
N GLU A 180 21.66 7.41 17.18
CA GLU A 180 20.74 8.50 17.54
C GLU A 180 19.65 8.06 18.52
N LYS A 181 19.14 6.83 18.39
CA LYS A 181 18.15 6.28 19.34
C LYS A 181 18.76 5.96 20.71
N GLU A 182 19.98 5.45 20.73
CA GLU A 182 20.70 5.13 21.98
C GLU A 182 20.94 6.41 22.78
N SER A 183 21.39 7.49 22.15
CA SER A 183 21.63 8.79 22.80
C SER A 183 20.37 9.55 23.24
N GLN A 184 19.19 9.19 22.73
CA GLN A 184 17.91 9.78 23.15
C GLN A 184 17.24 8.99 24.31
N SER A 185 17.82 7.85 24.69
CA SER A 185 17.28 6.98 25.74
C SER A 185 18.08 7.06 27.05
N GLU A 186 19.14 7.88 27.09
CA GLU A 186 19.97 8.22 28.26
C GLU A 186 19.55 9.57 28.85
#